data_AF-A0A031IKX8-F1
#
_entry.id   AF-A0A031IKX8-F1
#
_cell.length_a   1.000
_cell.length_b   1.000
_cell.length_c   1.000
_cell.angle_alpha   90.00
_cell.angle_beta   90.00
_cell.angle_gamma   90.00
#
_symmetry.space_group_name_H-M   'P 1'
#
loop_
_entity.id
_entity.type
_entity.pdbx_description
1 polymer ?
#
loop_
_entity_poly.entity_id
_entity_poly.type
_entity_poly.pdbx_seq_one_letter_code
_entity_poly.pdbx_strand_id
1 'polypeptide(L)'
;MTYAKASIFFSLLGLFFAYMIFPPINWPFGPNSMITIPIGLAIYLFGIGLGIVAFRRREPGILKYVSLACAIPLGVLLLLFLGYIFSGQI
;
A
#
# COMPACT_ATOMS: atom_id res chain seq x y z
N MET A 1 17.11 4.27 10.31
CA MET A 1 15.64 4.14 10.48
C MET A 1 14.85 4.95 9.46
N THR A 2 15.49 5.77 8.63
CA THR A 2 14.80 6.68 7.70
C THR A 2 14.00 5.90 6.64
N TYR A 3 14.55 4.79 6.15
CA TYR A 3 13.89 3.94 5.14
C TYR A 3 12.70 3.17 5.70
N ALA A 4 12.80 2.64 6.92
CA ALA A 4 11.68 1.93 7.56
C ALA A 4 10.49 2.86 7.85
N LYS A 5 10.76 4.10 8.30
CA LYS A 5 9.71 5.12 8.49
C LYS A 5 9.07 5.53 7.16
N ALA A 6 9.88 5.76 6.13
CA ALA A 6 9.38 6.09 4.79
C ALA A 6 8.54 4.95 4.21
N SER A 7 8.98 3.69 4.36
CA SER A 7 8.23 2.50 3.95
C SER A 7 6.82 2.47 4.56
N ILE A 8 6.72 2.60 5.89
CA ILE A 8 5.43 2.60 6.58
C ILE A 8 4.55 3.76 6.10
N PHE A 9 5.13 4.97 5.98
CA PHE A 9 4.40 6.15 5.51
C PHE A 9 3.84 5.97 4.09
N PHE A 10 4.67 5.54 3.13
CA PHE A 10 4.24 5.33 1.75
C PHE A 10 3.27 4.16 1.62
N SER A 11 3.45 3.07 2.38
CA SER A 11 2.49 1.96 2.38
C SER A 11 1.13 2.39 2.94
N LEU A 12 1.09 3.13 4.05
CA LEU A 12 -0.18 3.64 4.59
C LEU A 12 -0.84 4.65 3.65
N LEU A 13 -0.05 5.53 3.05
CA LEU A 13 -0.53 6.53 2.11
C LEU A 13 -1.11 5.88 0.85
N GLY A 14 -0.41 4.89 0.27
CA GLY A 14 -0.90 4.14 -0.88
C GLY A 14 -2.19 3.37 -0.57
N LEU A 15 -2.28 2.74 0.60
CA LEU A 15 -3.50 2.05 1.05
C LEU A 15 -4.67 3.04 1.22
N PHE A 16 -4.41 4.21 1.80
CA PHE A 16 -5.41 5.25 1.98
C PHE A 16 -5.96 5.73 0.64
N PHE A 17 -5.09 6.07 -0.33
CA PHE A 17 -5.51 6.49 -1.67
C PHE A 17 -6.32 5.40 -2.40
N ALA A 18 -5.94 4.12 -2.25
CA ALA A 18 -6.69 3.02 -2.82
C ALA A 18 -8.08 2.87 -2.16
N TYR A 19 -8.19 3.13 -0.85
CA TYR A 19 -9.43 2.97 -0.08
C TYR A 19 -10.42 4.13 -0.25
N MET A 20 -9.97 5.34 -0.60
CA MET A 20 -10.83 6.54 -0.69
C MET A 20 -12.05 6.41 -1.62
N ILE A 21 -11.97 5.50 -2.59
CA ILE A 21 -12.99 5.30 -3.62
C ILE A 21 -14.07 4.30 -3.15
N PHE A 22 -13.79 3.55 -2.08
CA PHE A 22 -14.70 2.55 -1.52
C PHE A 22 -15.55 3.14 -0.38
N PRO A 23 -16.75 2.58 -0.13
CA PRO A 23 -17.56 2.95 1.02
C PRO A 23 -16.81 2.68 2.33
N PRO A 24 -16.95 3.52 3.37
CA PRO A 24 -17.89 4.64 3.48
C PRO A 24 -17.34 5.99 2.99
N ILE A 25 -16.10 6.06 2.49
CA ILE A 25 -15.48 7.34 2.12
C ILE A 25 -16.07 7.88 0.82
N ASN A 26 -16.21 7.04 -0.21
CA ASN A 26 -16.79 7.38 -1.52
C ASN A 26 -16.35 8.75 -2.05
N TRP A 27 -15.05 9.08 -2.00
CA TRP A 27 -14.54 10.36 -2.47
C TRP A 27 -14.22 10.26 -3.97
N PRO A 28 -15.03 10.84 -4.87
CA PRO A 28 -14.77 10.75 -6.30
C PRO A 28 -13.67 11.75 -6.69
N PHE A 29 -12.48 11.26 -7.08
CA PHE A 29 -11.43 12.07 -7.69
C PHE A 29 -11.75 12.43 -9.16
N GLY A 30 -12.96 12.98 -9.38
CA GLY A 30 -13.45 13.35 -10.71
C GLY A 30 -13.82 12.16 -11.61
N PRO A 31 -13.94 12.36 -12.94
CA PRO A 31 -14.38 11.35 -13.90
C PRO A 31 -13.45 10.13 -14.01
N ASN A 32 -12.23 10.23 -13.49
CA ASN A 32 -11.22 9.17 -13.49
C ASN A 32 -11.04 8.51 -12.10
N SER A 33 -12.13 8.40 -11.34
CA SER A 33 -12.14 7.89 -9.96
C SER A 33 -11.65 6.44 -9.83
N MET A 34 -11.65 5.65 -10.89
CA MET A 34 -11.05 4.31 -10.91
C MET A 34 -9.52 4.33 -11.00
N ILE A 35 -8.90 5.40 -11.51
CA ILE A 35 -7.44 5.54 -11.64
C ILE A 35 -6.76 5.69 -10.26
N THR A 36 -7.51 6.12 -9.24
CA THR A 36 -7.01 6.21 -7.87
C THR A 36 -6.62 4.85 -7.28
N ILE A 37 -7.19 3.73 -7.76
CA ILE A 37 -6.81 2.37 -7.37
C ILE A 37 -5.36 2.03 -7.81
N PRO A 38 -5.01 2.07 -9.11
CA PRO A 38 -3.64 1.78 -9.54
C PRO A 38 -2.63 2.81 -9.03
N ILE A 39 -3.02 4.07 -8.80
CA ILE A 39 -2.14 5.06 -8.16
C ILE A 39 -1.84 4.66 -6.71
N GLY A 40 -2.86 4.36 -5.92
CA GLY A 40 -2.70 3.89 -4.54
C GLY A 40 -1.85 2.62 -4.46
N LEU A 41 -2.07 1.68 -5.38
CA LEU A 41 -1.27 0.46 -5.53
C LEU A 41 0.20 0.74 -5.86
N ALA A 42 0.49 1.64 -6.79
CA ALA A 42 1.87 2.00 -7.14
C ALA A 42 2.63 2.62 -5.95
N ILE A 43 1.98 3.52 -5.22
CA ILE A 43 2.54 4.14 -4.01
C ILE A 43 2.74 3.08 -2.91
N TYR A 44 1.79 2.18 -2.76
CA TYR A 44 1.87 1.08 -1.80
C TYR A 44 3.06 0.16 -2.09
N LEU A 45 3.23 -0.26 -3.34
CA LEU A 45 4.37 -1.07 -3.80
C LEU A 45 5.71 -0.35 -3.62
N PHE A 46 5.75 0.97 -3.83
CA PHE A 46 6.92 1.79 -3.54
C PHE A 46 7.28 1.74 -2.04
N GLY A 47 6.28 1.82 -1.16
CA GLY A 47 6.45 1.63 0.29
C GLY A 47 7.02 0.25 0.66
N ILE A 48 6.54 -0.83 0.01
CA ILE A 48 7.10 -2.19 0.19
C ILE A 48 8.57 -2.23 -0.25
N GLY A 49 8.88 -1.66 -1.42
CA GLY A 49 10.24 -1.59 -1.94
C GLY A 49 11.21 -0.93 -0.96
N LEU A 50 10.80 0.18 -0.34
CA LEU A 50 11.58 0.86 0.70
C LEU A 50 11.77 -0.02 1.96
N GLY A 51 10.78 -0.83 2.33
CA GLY A 51 10.87 -1.78 3.45
C GLY A 51 11.89 -2.88 3.19
N ILE A 52 11.90 -3.43 1.97
CA ILE A 52 12.91 -4.40 1.51
C ILE A 52 14.31 -3.77 1.51
N VAL A 53 14.44 -2.53 1.03
CA VAL A 53 15.72 -1.79 1.04
C VAL A 53 16.22 -1.57 2.47
N ALA A 54 15.34 -1.20 3.41
CA ALA A 54 15.69 -1.05 4.82
C ALA A 54 16.21 -2.36 5.44
N PHE A 55 15.61 -3.50 5.06
CA PHE A 55 16.05 -4.82 5.48
C PHE A 55 17.42 -5.18 4.87
N ARG A 56 17.60 -4.97 3.56
CA ARG A 56 18.87 -5.18 2.85
C ARG A 56 20.01 -4.34 3.42
N ARG A 57 19.75 -3.09 3.80
CA ARG A 57 20.74 -2.19 4.43
C ARG A 57 21.02 -2.50 5.90
N ARG A 58 20.40 -3.55 6.46
CA ARG A 58 20.57 -3.99 7.85
C ARG A 58 20.43 -2.85 8.86
N GLU A 59 19.47 -1.94 8.66
CA GLU A 59 19.26 -0.85 9.63
C GLU A 59 19.05 -1.42 11.05
N PRO A 60 19.65 -0.82 12.09
CA PRO A 60 19.42 -1.27 13.46
C PRO A 60 17.97 -0.97 13.88
N GLY A 61 17.34 -1.95 14.54
CA GLY A 61 16.01 -1.81 15.14
C GLY A 61 14.94 -2.76 14.60
N ILE A 62 13.90 -2.97 15.41
CA ILE A 62 12.76 -3.87 15.16
C ILE A 62 11.87 -3.36 14.00
N LEU A 63 11.90 -2.05 13.72
CA LEU A 63 11.06 -1.41 12.69
C LEU A 63 11.22 -2.01 11.28
N LYS A 64 12.38 -2.56 10.92
CA LYS A 64 12.57 -3.22 9.61
C LYS A 64 11.69 -4.46 9.46
N TYR A 65 11.58 -5.25 10.53
CA TYR A 65 10.76 -6.46 10.57
C TYR A 65 9.28 -6.11 10.62
N VAL A 66 8.90 -5.08 11.40
CA VAL A 66 7.52 -4.60 11.47
C VAL A 66 7.05 -4.06 10.12
N SER A 67 7.91 -3.32 9.39
CA SER A 67 7.53 -2.82 8.06
C SER A 67 7.29 -3.95 7.06
N LEU A 68 8.14 -4.98 7.04
CA LEU A 68 7.99 -6.14 6.16
C LEU A 68 6.81 -7.03 6.56
N ALA A 69 6.66 -7.31 7.85
CA ALA A 69 5.58 -8.12 8.38
C ALA A 69 4.20 -7.44 8.21
N CYS A 70 4.14 -6.11 8.15
CA CYS A 70 2.91 -5.38 7.87
C CYS A 70 2.67 -5.23 6.36
N ALA A 71 3.73 -5.00 5.57
CA ALA A 71 3.64 -4.83 4.12
C ALA A 71 3.24 -6.10 3.36
N ILE A 72 3.73 -7.28 3.76
CA ILE A 72 3.45 -8.51 3.00
C ILE A 72 1.96 -8.91 3.09
N PRO A 73 1.35 -9.03 4.28
CA PRO A 73 -0.06 -9.43 4.39
C PRO A 73 -1.01 -8.39 3.81
N LEU A 74 -0.74 -7.10 4.03
CA LEU A 74 -1.54 -6.02 3.44
C LEU A 74 -1.43 -6.01 1.91
N GLY A 75 -0.28 -6.38 1.35
CA GLY A 75 -0.10 -6.49 -0.10
C GLY A 75 -0.86 -7.66 -0.70
N VAL A 76 -0.89 -8.80 -0.02
CA VAL A 76 -1.71 -9.95 -0.40
C VAL A 76 -3.20 -9.59 -0.34
N LEU A 77 -3.62 -8.89 0.73
CA LEU A 77 -5.00 -8.42 0.88
C LEU A 77 -5.39 -7.45 -0.25
N LEU A 78 -4.51 -6.50 -0.60
CA LEU A 78 -4.71 -5.54 -1.68
C LEU A 78 -4.82 -6.23 -3.05
N LEU A 79 -3.98 -7.24 -3.31
CA LEU A 79 -4.02 -8.02 -4.55
C LEU A 79 -5.30 -8.86 -4.66
N LEU A 80 -5.72 -9.50 -3.58
CA LEU A 80 -7.00 -10.21 -3.52
C LEU A 80 -8.15 -9.24 -3.79
N PHE A 81 -8.16 -8.09 -3.13
CA PHE A 81 -9.19 -7.07 -3.30
C PHE A 81 -9.26 -6.57 -4.76
N LEU A 82 -8.12 -6.30 -5.40
CA LEU A 82 -8.05 -6.00 -6.82
C LEU A 82 -8.62 -7.15 -7.68
N GLY A 83 -8.24 -8.40 -7.38
CA GLY A 83 -8.73 -9.58 -8.08
C GLY A 83 -10.26 -9.68 -8.03
N TYR A 84 -10.85 -9.44 -6.87
CA TYR A 84 -12.30 -9.40 -6.71
C TYR A 84 -12.95 -8.29 -7.56
N ILE A 85 -12.41 -7.06 -7.54
CA ILE A 85 -12.90 -5.93 -8.36
C ILE A 85 -12.82 -6.27 -9.86
N PHE A 86 -11.66 -6.73 -10.34
CA PHE A 86 -11.49 -7.05 -11.77
C PHE A 86 -12.27 -8.31 -12.21
N SER A 87 -12.62 -9.20 -11.27
CA SER A 87 -13.49 -10.34 -11.54
C SER A 87 -14.99 -9.98 -11.60
N GLY A 88 -15.35 -8.73 -11.27
CA GLY A 88 -16.74 -8.26 -11.24
C GLY A 88 -17.58 -8.85 -10.11
N GLN A 89 -16.93 -9.36 -9.05
CA GLN A 89 -17.61 -9.90 -7.86
C GLN A 89 -17.95 -8.81 -6.83
N ILE A 90 -17.45 -7.59 -7.03
CA ILE A 90 -17.69 -6.37 -6.25
C ILE A 90 -17.88 -5.24 -7.25
#